data_AF-A0A8H5B1J1-F1
#
_entry.id   AF-A0A8H5B1J1-F1
#
_cell.length_a   1.000
_cell.length_b   1.000
_cell.length_c   1.000
_cell.angle_alpha   90.00
_cell.angle_beta   90.00
_cell.angle_gamma   90.00
#
_symmetry.space_group_name_H-M   'P 1'
#
loop_
_entity.id
_entity.type
_entity.pdbx_description
1 polymer ?
#
loop_
_entity_poly.entity_id
_entity_poly.type
_entity_poly.pdbx_seq_one_letter_code
_entity_poly.pdbx_strand_id
1 'polypeptide(L)'
;MTVVELVWWSSTDEFLADCDALFKPTVDHVSAAPGCLKTYYGIEVEDRTNFWMVVVWQSHAHHQAMMDRPDYPAMVARIKPYLRNEQLYMRHVQFHNDAPLTAFDAPISAILFLNPRKDMDSVQKDATVTEVLETQTKKIDSAVWGPAEEDVNETILVIGRKDVEVKGPANNSEDGSSSYAEAISELGKLANIQTAHIRLRLGRP
;
A
#
# COMPACT_ATOMS: atom_id res chain seq x y z
N MET A 1 -15.53 -2.21 10.31
CA MET A 1 -14.49 -1.16 10.33
C MET A 1 -14.01 -0.94 8.92
N THR A 2 -13.50 0.25 8.61
CA THR A 2 -12.89 0.56 7.32
C THR A 2 -11.72 -0.39 7.06
N VAL A 3 -11.58 -0.84 5.82
CA VAL A 3 -10.48 -1.71 5.38
C VAL A 3 -9.82 -1.07 4.18
N VAL A 4 -8.48 -1.06 4.16
CA VAL A 4 -7.73 -0.62 2.99
C VAL A 4 -7.18 -1.83 2.26
N GLU A 5 -7.52 -1.94 0.98
CA GLU A 5 -7.00 -2.93 0.07
C GLU A 5 -5.78 -2.34 -0.65
N LEU A 6 -4.63 -3.02 -0.57
CA LEU A 6 -3.43 -2.73 -1.34
C LEU A 6 -3.27 -3.83 -2.39
N VAL A 7 -3.29 -3.45 -3.66
CA VAL A 7 -3.13 -4.37 -4.79
C VAL A 7 -1.94 -3.95 -5.61
N TRP A 8 -1.06 -4.89 -5.95
CA TRP A 8 0.07 -4.59 -6.81
C TRP A 8 0.49 -5.78 -7.67
N TRP A 9 1.10 -5.47 -8.82
CA TRP A 9 1.67 -6.45 -9.74
C TRP A 9 2.73 -5.81 -10.62
N SER A 10 3.66 -6.63 -11.11
CA SER A 10 4.55 -6.21 -12.20
C SER A 10 3.77 -6.25 -13.51
N SER A 11 3.79 -5.14 -14.26
CA SER A 11 2.91 -4.93 -15.41
C SER A 11 3.67 -4.84 -16.74
N THR A 12 2.96 -5.08 -17.85
CA THR A 12 3.52 -4.95 -19.20
C THR A 12 3.92 -3.52 -19.55
N ASP A 13 4.88 -3.34 -20.48
CA ASP A 13 5.33 -2.00 -20.90
C ASP A 13 4.21 -1.19 -21.57
N GLU A 14 3.34 -1.87 -22.33
CA GLU A 14 2.13 -1.28 -22.93
C GLU A 14 1.23 -0.67 -21.85
N PHE A 15 0.95 -1.44 -20.80
CA PHE A 15 0.13 -0.96 -19.70
C PHE A 15 0.78 0.22 -18.99
N LEU A 16 2.07 0.14 -18.69
CA LEU A 16 2.76 1.19 -17.94
C LEU A 16 2.88 2.51 -18.73
N ALA A 17 2.95 2.42 -20.07
CA ALA A 17 3.01 3.58 -20.96
C ALA A 17 1.70 4.39 -20.99
N ASP A 18 0.55 3.74 -20.81
CA ASP A 18 -0.78 4.39 -20.84
C ASP A 18 -1.72 3.86 -19.74
N CYS A 19 -1.17 3.70 -18.53
CA CYS A 19 -1.91 3.08 -17.42
C CYS A 19 -3.15 3.89 -17.03
N ASP A 20 -3.18 5.20 -17.27
CA ASP A 20 -4.35 6.03 -17.00
C ASP A 20 -5.55 5.66 -17.88
N ALA A 21 -5.35 5.56 -19.19
CA ALA A 21 -6.45 5.20 -20.09
C ALA A 21 -6.85 3.73 -19.91
N LEU A 22 -5.87 2.84 -19.80
CA LEU A 22 -6.09 1.40 -19.75
C LEU A 22 -6.70 0.94 -18.41
N PHE A 23 -6.35 1.59 -17.30
CA PHE A 23 -6.85 1.21 -15.98
C PHE A 23 -8.16 1.91 -15.60
N LYS A 24 -8.50 3.03 -16.26
CA LYS A 24 -9.71 3.79 -15.97
C LYS A 24 -11.01 2.95 -15.90
N PRO A 25 -11.28 1.99 -16.82
CA PRO A 25 -12.48 1.15 -16.71
C PRO A 25 -12.52 0.29 -15.44
N THR A 26 -11.37 -0.11 -14.90
CA THR A 26 -11.27 -0.84 -13.63
C THR A 26 -11.52 0.10 -12.46
N VAL A 27 -10.91 1.30 -12.47
CA VAL A 27 -11.17 2.33 -11.46
C VAL A 27 -12.64 2.73 -11.41
N ASP A 28 -13.28 2.97 -12.56
CA ASP A 28 -14.69 3.32 -12.65
C ASP A 28 -15.60 2.19 -12.15
N HIS A 29 -15.24 0.93 -12.43
CA HIS A 29 -15.99 -0.23 -11.94
C HIS A 29 -15.92 -0.36 -10.41
N VAL A 30 -14.71 -0.31 -9.83
CA VAL A 30 -14.50 -0.44 -8.38
C VAL A 30 -15.11 0.75 -7.65
N SER A 31 -14.90 1.98 -8.13
CA SER A 31 -15.41 3.19 -7.49
C SER A 31 -16.94 3.30 -7.54
N ALA A 32 -17.61 2.59 -8.46
CA ALA A 32 -19.07 2.52 -8.50
C ALA A 32 -19.66 1.49 -7.52
N ALA A 33 -18.83 0.67 -6.86
CA ALA A 33 -19.30 -0.30 -5.89
C ALA A 33 -19.76 0.38 -4.58
N PRO A 34 -20.92 0.00 -4.02
CA PRO A 34 -21.35 0.47 -2.71
C PRO A 34 -20.27 0.24 -1.65
N GLY A 35 -19.97 1.27 -0.86
CA GLY A 35 -18.96 1.21 0.20
C GLY A 35 -17.51 1.39 -0.27
N CYS A 36 -17.25 1.61 -1.57
CA CYS A 36 -15.97 2.17 -1.99
C CYS A 36 -15.91 3.65 -1.56
N LEU A 37 -14.92 4.01 -0.76
CA LEU A 37 -14.75 5.35 -0.19
C LEU A 37 -13.71 6.18 -0.93
N LYS A 38 -12.64 5.57 -1.42
CA LYS A 38 -11.61 6.21 -2.25
C LYS A 38 -10.86 5.16 -3.05
N THR A 39 -10.37 5.54 -4.23
CA THR A 39 -9.38 4.76 -4.97
C THR A 39 -8.14 5.60 -5.25
N TYR A 40 -6.97 4.98 -5.13
CA TYR A 40 -5.71 5.51 -5.59
C TYR A 40 -5.05 4.50 -6.50
N TYR A 41 -4.21 4.96 -7.41
CA TYR A 41 -3.36 4.07 -8.17
C TYR A 41 -2.09 4.79 -8.61
N GLY A 42 -1.06 4.06 -8.99
CA GLY A 42 0.24 4.63 -9.31
C GLY A 42 1.25 3.61 -9.76
N ILE A 43 2.44 4.11 -10.09
CA ILE A 43 3.59 3.28 -10.43
C ILE A 43 4.63 3.49 -9.31
N GLU A 44 5.26 2.39 -8.92
CA GLU A 44 6.37 2.42 -7.98
C GLU A 44 7.55 3.22 -8.56
N VAL A 45 8.23 3.95 -7.69
CA VAL A 45 9.22 4.94 -8.06
C VAL A 45 10.52 4.28 -8.48
N GLU A 46 11.01 3.34 -7.68
CA GLU A 46 12.26 2.63 -7.87
C GLU A 46 12.10 1.53 -8.92
N ASP A 47 11.11 0.65 -8.74
CA ASP A 47 10.74 -0.37 -9.71
C ASP A 47 9.55 0.10 -10.56
N ARG A 48 9.87 0.81 -11.63
CA ARG A 48 8.88 1.33 -12.59
C ARG A 48 8.09 0.25 -13.33
N THR A 49 8.32 -1.03 -13.04
CA THR A 49 7.51 -2.13 -13.57
C THR A 49 6.30 -2.45 -12.71
N ASN A 50 6.30 -2.05 -11.44
CA ASN A 50 5.21 -2.36 -10.52
C ASN A 50 4.13 -1.28 -10.54
N PHE A 51 2.91 -1.72 -10.82
CA PHE A 51 1.72 -0.91 -10.69
C PHE A 51 1.01 -1.22 -9.37
N TRP A 52 0.45 -0.19 -8.76
CA TRP A 52 -0.24 -0.23 -7.48
C TRP A 52 -1.65 0.34 -7.61
N MET A 53 -2.60 -0.29 -6.93
CA MET A 53 -3.93 0.24 -6.64
C MET A 53 -4.16 0.17 -5.14
N VAL A 54 -4.76 1.22 -4.58
CA VAL A 54 -5.23 1.27 -3.20
C VAL A 54 -6.73 1.53 -3.22
N VAL A 55 -7.50 0.74 -2.50
CA VAL A 55 -8.94 0.95 -2.36
C VAL A 55 -9.28 1.08 -0.89
N VAL A 56 -9.98 2.16 -0.55
CA VAL A 56 -10.50 2.37 0.79
C VAL A 56 -11.95 1.89 0.80
N TRP A 57 -12.21 0.82 1.54
CA TRP A 57 -13.55 0.24 1.69
C TRP A 57 -14.15 0.60 3.04
N GLN A 58 -15.46 0.87 3.06
CA GLN A 58 -16.21 1.04 4.30
C GLN A 58 -16.15 -0.20 5.19
N SER A 59 -16.07 -1.39 4.57
CA SER A 59 -15.73 -2.64 5.26
C SER A 59 -15.31 -3.73 4.27
N HIS A 60 -14.65 -4.79 4.76
CA HIS A 60 -14.34 -5.99 3.97
C HIS A 60 -15.60 -6.58 3.30
N ALA A 61 -16.77 -6.52 3.94
CA ALA A 61 -18.02 -7.01 3.36
C ALA A 61 -18.45 -6.23 2.10
N HIS A 62 -18.12 -4.93 2.00
CA HIS A 62 -18.39 -4.15 0.79
C HIS A 62 -17.47 -4.55 -0.36
N HIS A 63 -16.19 -4.81 -0.08
CA HIS A 63 -15.27 -5.39 -1.07
C HIS A 63 -15.79 -6.76 -1.57
N GLN A 64 -16.16 -7.66 -0.64
CA GLN A 64 -16.73 -8.97 -1.01
C GLN A 64 -17.99 -8.83 -1.85
N ALA A 65 -18.91 -7.91 -1.48
CA ALA A 65 -20.11 -7.66 -2.25
C ALA A 65 -19.82 -7.15 -3.68
N MET A 66 -18.71 -6.42 -3.88
CA MET A 66 -18.24 -6.03 -5.21
C MET A 66 -17.76 -7.26 -6.00
N MET A 67 -16.98 -8.14 -5.36
CA MET A 67 -16.51 -9.39 -5.98
C MET A 67 -17.64 -10.35 -6.37
N ASP A 68 -18.73 -10.35 -5.60
CA ASP A 68 -19.90 -11.20 -5.84
C ASP A 68 -20.78 -10.69 -7.00
N ARG A 69 -20.49 -9.51 -7.56
CA ARG A 69 -21.28 -8.97 -8.68
C ARG A 69 -21.08 -9.81 -9.95
N PRO A 70 -22.13 -10.01 -10.77
CA PRO A 70 -22.03 -10.75 -12.03
C PRO A 70 -21.01 -10.19 -13.04
N ASP A 71 -20.68 -8.90 -12.95
CA ASP A 71 -19.75 -8.21 -13.83
C ASP A 71 -18.30 -8.19 -13.33
N TYR A 72 -18.02 -8.72 -12.13
CA TYR A 72 -16.67 -8.83 -11.57
C TYR A 72 -15.70 -9.65 -12.46
N PRO A 73 -16.08 -10.82 -13.01
CA PRO A 73 -15.20 -11.57 -13.91
C PRO A 73 -14.79 -10.77 -15.15
N ALA A 74 -15.69 -9.94 -15.68
CA ALA A 74 -15.38 -9.07 -16.82
C ALA A 74 -14.40 -7.95 -16.43
N MET A 75 -14.43 -7.46 -15.18
CA MET A 75 -13.42 -6.54 -14.66
C MET A 75 -12.05 -7.21 -14.54
N VAL A 76 -11.97 -8.40 -13.94
CA VAL A 76 -10.72 -9.16 -13.82
C VAL A 76 -10.13 -9.49 -15.19
N ALA A 77 -10.98 -9.85 -16.16
CA ALA A 77 -10.54 -10.13 -17.52
C ALA A 77 -9.91 -8.92 -18.23
N ARG A 78 -10.26 -7.68 -17.86
CA ARG A 78 -9.64 -6.46 -18.41
C ARG A 78 -8.20 -6.26 -17.94
N ILE A 79 -7.91 -6.63 -16.68
CA ILE A 79 -6.57 -6.44 -16.11
C ILE A 79 -5.63 -7.60 -16.46
N LYS A 80 -6.16 -8.82 -16.57
CA LYS A 80 -5.38 -10.07 -16.74
C LYS A 80 -4.27 -9.99 -17.81
N PRO A 81 -4.51 -9.42 -19.02
CA PRO A 81 -3.49 -9.33 -20.06
C PRO A 81 -2.24 -8.54 -19.67
N TYR A 82 -2.35 -7.67 -18.66
CA TYR A 82 -1.28 -6.77 -18.24
C TYR A 82 -0.45 -7.30 -17.08
N LEU A 83 -0.83 -8.42 -16.46
CA LEU A 83 -0.06 -9.03 -15.36
C LEU A 83 1.14 -9.79 -15.93
N ARG A 84 2.36 -9.36 -15.59
CA ARG A 84 3.54 -10.18 -15.84
C ARG A 84 3.47 -11.43 -14.95
N ASN A 85 3.70 -12.60 -15.56
CA ASN A 85 3.67 -13.90 -14.89
C ASN A 85 2.31 -14.28 -14.27
N GLU A 86 1.21 -13.65 -14.71
CA GLU A 86 -0.15 -13.89 -14.18
C GLU A 86 -0.28 -13.72 -12.65
N GLN A 87 0.66 -13.01 -12.01
CA GLN A 87 0.69 -12.85 -10.57
C GLN A 87 0.19 -11.46 -10.17
N LEU A 88 -0.73 -11.44 -9.20
CA LEU A 88 -1.21 -10.25 -8.51
C LEU A 88 -1.10 -10.49 -7.01
N TYR A 89 -0.72 -9.46 -6.29
CA TYR A 89 -0.62 -9.46 -4.83
C TYR A 89 -1.68 -8.53 -4.26
N MET A 90 -2.22 -8.93 -3.12
CA MET A 90 -3.27 -8.20 -2.42
C MET A 90 -3.01 -8.28 -0.92
N ARG A 91 -3.27 -7.16 -0.23
CA ARG A 91 -3.35 -7.08 1.22
C ARG A 91 -4.56 -6.27 1.65
N HIS A 92 -5.39 -6.82 2.51
CA HIS A 92 -6.36 -6.06 3.28
C HIS A 92 -5.72 -5.66 4.60
N VAL A 93 -5.82 -4.37 4.93
CA VAL A 93 -5.23 -3.80 6.13
C VAL A 93 -6.30 -3.07 6.91
N GLN A 94 -6.46 -3.46 8.17
CA GLN A 94 -7.23 -2.70 9.14
C GLN A 94 -6.29 -1.76 9.87
N PHE A 95 -6.15 -0.53 9.36
CA PHE A 95 -5.34 0.48 10.02
C PHE A 95 -5.92 0.81 11.40
N HIS A 96 -5.05 0.98 12.39
CA HIS A 96 -5.45 1.31 13.74
C HIS A 96 -6.03 2.73 13.79
N ASN A 97 -7.17 2.85 14.48
CA ASN A 97 -7.92 4.11 14.75
C ASN A 97 -8.47 4.83 13.51
N ASP A 98 -9.20 5.93 13.74
CA ASP A 98 -9.67 6.94 12.77
C ASP A 98 -8.50 7.65 12.04
N ALA A 99 -7.38 6.96 11.84
CA ALA A 99 -6.15 7.50 11.32
C ALA A 99 -6.42 8.07 9.93
N PRO A 100 -6.15 9.37 9.73
CA PRO A 100 -6.44 10.00 8.46
C PRO A 100 -5.63 9.29 7.38
N LEU A 101 -6.32 8.76 6.37
CA LEU A 101 -5.72 8.11 5.20
C LEU A 101 -4.98 9.09 4.28
N THR A 102 -4.60 10.26 4.81
CA THR A 102 -3.83 11.31 4.15
C THR A 102 -2.44 10.86 3.73
N ALA A 103 -1.94 9.73 4.27
CA ALA A 103 -0.71 9.10 3.81
C ALA A 103 -0.76 8.71 2.32
N PHE A 104 -1.95 8.42 1.78
CA PHE A 104 -2.17 8.16 0.36
C PHE A 104 -2.40 9.43 -0.48
N ASP A 105 -2.71 10.57 0.18
CA ASP A 105 -2.89 11.87 -0.48
C ASP A 105 -1.55 12.63 -0.64
N ALA A 106 -0.46 12.10 -0.09
CA ALA A 106 0.87 12.69 -0.18
C ALA A 106 1.49 12.53 -1.58
N PRO A 107 2.42 13.42 -2.00
CA PRO A 107 3.12 13.29 -3.29
C PRO A 107 3.80 11.93 -3.52
N ILE A 108 4.30 11.32 -2.45
CA ILE A 108 4.79 9.95 -2.40
C ILE A 108 4.21 9.26 -1.18
N SER A 109 3.73 8.03 -1.36
CA SER A 109 3.40 7.13 -0.25
C SER A 109 4.48 6.08 -0.14
N ALA A 110 5.14 5.99 1.01
CA ALA A 110 6.02 4.89 1.36
C ALA A 110 5.17 3.80 2.02
N ILE A 111 5.06 2.63 1.40
CA ILE A 111 4.40 1.45 1.97
C ILE A 111 5.48 0.49 2.45
N LEU A 112 5.49 0.21 3.75
CA LEU A 112 6.45 -0.64 4.43
C LEU A 112 5.76 -1.93 4.87
N PHE A 113 6.29 -3.06 4.41
CA PHE A 113 5.90 -4.41 4.82
C PHE A 113 6.85 -4.86 5.92
N LEU A 114 6.34 -4.92 7.16
CA LEU A 114 7.10 -5.23 8.35
C LEU A 114 6.85 -6.69 8.72
N ASN A 115 7.88 -7.52 8.56
CA ASN A 115 7.87 -8.92 8.93
C ASN A 115 8.80 -9.12 10.14
N PRO A 116 8.29 -9.41 11.35
CA PRO A 116 9.10 -9.61 12.53
C PRO A 116 10.20 -10.64 12.30
N ARG A 117 11.41 -10.35 12.79
CA ARG A 117 12.54 -11.26 12.56
C ARG A 117 12.32 -12.60 13.24
N LYS A 118 12.76 -13.69 12.62
CA LYS A 118 12.52 -15.06 13.11
C LYS A 118 13.30 -15.39 14.39
N ASP A 119 14.35 -14.64 14.69
CA ASP A 119 15.31 -14.87 15.78
C ASP A 119 14.88 -14.33 17.16
N MET A 120 13.76 -13.62 17.29
CA MET A 120 13.24 -13.17 18.59
C MET A 120 12.12 -14.09 19.13
N ASP A 121 11.66 -13.89 20.37
CA ASP A 121 10.47 -14.57 20.94
C ASP A 121 9.16 -14.00 20.36
N SER A 122 8.20 -14.85 19.97
CA SER A 122 7.02 -14.42 19.21
C SER A 122 6.03 -13.54 19.99
N VAL A 123 5.90 -13.72 21.31
CA VAL A 123 4.93 -12.93 22.11
C VAL A 123 5.51 -11.56 22.46
N GLN A 124 6.83 -11.47 22.69
CA GLN A 124 7.49 -10.19 22.90
C GLN A 124 7.63 -9.36 21.61
N LYS A 125 7.68 -10.00 20.43
CA LYS A 125 7.78 -9.33 19.12
C LYS A 125 6.61 -8.39 18.85
N ASP A 126 5.39 -8.91 18.89
CA ASP A 126 4.22 -8.16 18.43
C ASP A 126 3.94 -6.96 19.32
N ALA A 127 4.13 -7.13 20.63
CA ALA A 127 4.03 -6.03 21.59
C ALA A 127 5.11 -4.96 21.36
N THR A 128 6.36 -5.35 21.11
CA THR A 128 7.46 -4.38 20.91
C THR A 128 7.33 -3.65 19.57
N VAL A 129 6.98 -4.36 18.49
CA VAL A 129 6.75 -3.74 17.16
C VAL A 129 5.57 -2.76 17.25
N THR A 130 4.48 -3.16 17.90
CA THR A 130 3.32 -2.28 18.14
C THR A 130 3.72 -1.04 18.93
N GLU A 131 4.46 -1.17 20.03
CA GLU A 131 4.91 -0.03 20.85
C GLU A 131 5.79 0.95 20.05
N VAL A 132 6.71 0.43 19.23
CA VAL A 132 7.53 1.27 18.36
C VAL A 132 6.67 1.97 17.31
N LEU A 133 5.73 1.28 16.67
CA LEU A 133 4.82 1.87 15.69
C LEU A 133 3.95 2.95 16.34
N GLU A 134 3.33 2.69 17.48
CA GLU A 134 2.54 3.68 18.22
C GLU A 134 3.36 4.91 18.62
N THR A 135 4.60 4.72 19.02
CA THR A 135 5.48 5.82 19.46
C THR A 135 5.97 6.64 18.28
N GLN A 136 6.44 5.99 17.22
CA GLN A 136 7.10 6.65 16.10
C GLN A 136 6.09 7.27 15.13
N THR A 137 4.94 6.63 14.88
CA THR A 137 3.92 7.20 13.97
C THR A 137 3.26 8.46 14.53
N LYS A 138 3.19 8.64 15.87
CA LYS A 138 2.76 9.90 16.50
C LYS A 138 3.68 11.09 16.19
N LYS A 139 4.93 10.84 15.79
CA LYS A 139 5.89 11.89 15.40
C LYS A 139 5.79 12.26 13.91
N ILE A 140 4.98 11.53 13.14
CA ILE A 140 4.89 11.66 11.69
C ILE A 140 3.46 12.09 11.35
N ASP A 141 3.31 13.31 10.85
CA ASP A 141 2.00 13.93 10.54
C ASP A 141 1.08 13.06 9.67
N SER A 142 1.68 12.22 8.83
CA SER A 142 0.97 11.42 7.85
C SER A 142 1.46 9.97 7.86
N ALA A 143 1.26 9.26 8.97
CA ALA A 143 1.55 7.84 9.07
C ALA A 143 0.34 7.04 9.59
N VAL A 144 0.10 5.89 8.98
CA VAL A 144 -0.95 4.93 9.40
C VAL A 144 -0.38 3.52 9.38
N TRP A 145 -0.82 2.65 10.29
CA TRP A 145 -0.30 1.28 10.35
C TRP A 145 -1.32 0.28 10.90
N GLY A 146 -1.21 -0.97 10.49
CA GLY A 146 -2.16 -2.03 10.83
C GLY A 146 -1.72 -3.41 10.35
N PRO A 147 -2.27 -4.48 10.91
CA PRO A 147 -1.99 -5.84 10.48
C PRO A 147 -2.60 -6.11 9.10
N ALA A 148 -1.90 -6.92 8.30
CA ALA A 148 -2.46 -7.52 7.11
C ALA A 148 -3.41 -8.67 7.49
N GLU A 149 -4.54 -8.79 6.79
CA GLU A 149 -5.49 -9.90 7.01
C GLU A 149 -4.98 -11.21 6.39
N GLU A 150 -4.19 -11.15 5.31
CA GLU A 150 -3.67 -12.31 4.59
C GLU A 150 -2.45 -12.95 5.25
N ASP A 151 -1.69 -12.20 6.04
CA ASP A 151 -0.55 -12.72 6.80
C ASP A 151 -0.55 -12.11 8.20
N VAL A 152 -0.88 -12.94 9.19
CA VAL A 152 -0.97 -12.56 10.60
C VAL A 152 0.35 -12.08 11.19
N ASN A 153 1.49 -12.34 10.54
CA ASN A 153 2.80 -11.87 10.99
C ASN A 153 3.23 -10.59 10.28
N GLU A 154 2.47 -10.11 9.30
CA GLU A 154 2.84 -8.93 8.51
C GLU A 154 2.08 -7.70 9.02
N THR A 155 2.83 -6.66 9.37
CA THR A 155 2.26 -5.35 9.68
C THR A 155 2.61 -4.38 8.57
N ILE A 156 1.62 -3.63 8.10
CA ILE A 156 1.81 -2.61 7.07
C ILE A 156 1.87 -1.24 7.74
N LEU A 157 2.91 -0.48 7.42
CA LEU A 157 3.04 0.94 7.77
C LEU A 157 3.05 1.76 6.48
N VAL A 158 2.21 2.78 6.40
CA VAL A 158 2.18 3.73 5.28
C VAL A 158 2.55 5.11 5.79
N ILE A 159 3.53 5.73 5.14
CA ILE A 159 3.98 7.09 5.43
C ILE A 159 3.80 7.97 4.19
N GLY A 160 3.07 9.07 4.36
CA GLY A 160 2.96 10.13 3.36
C GLY A 160 4.19 11.03 3.39
N ARG A 161 4.89 11.13 2.27
CA ARG A 161 6.13 11.88 2.10
C ARG A 161 5.94 13.13 1.24
N LYS A 162 6.48 14.25 1.71
CA LYS A 162 6.55 15.52 0.97
C LYS A 162 7.95 15.81 0.41
N ASP A 163 8.94 15.06 0.86
CA ASP A 163 10.38 15.37 0.82
C ASP A 163 11.15 14.70 -0.32
N VAL A 164 10.49 13.97 -1.24
CA VAL A 164 11.20 13.22 -2.29
C VAL A 164 11.18 13.96 -3.62
N GLU A 165 12.26 14.70 -3.90
CA GLU A 165 12.78 14.74 -5.26
C GLU A 165 13.41 13.37 -5.55
N VAL A 166 12.65 12.45 -6.16
CA VAL A 166 13.22 11.16 -6.56
C VAL A 166 14.23 11.42 -7.69
N LYS A 167 15.52 11.43 -7.35
CA LYS A 167 16.61 11.46 -8.32
C LYS A 167 16.95 10.04 -8.79
N GLY A 168 16.18 9.54 -9.77
CA GLY A 168 16.57 8.49 -10.72
C GLY A 168 16.91 7.07 -10.20
N PRO A 169 17.01 6.07 -11.10
CA PRO A 169 17.18 4.66 -10.74
C PRO A 169 18.67 4.31 -10.66
N ALA A 170 19.39 4.95 -9.76
CA ALA A 170 20.73 4.53 -9.35
C ALA A 170 21.16 5.47 -8.24
N ASN A 171 20.92 5.08 -6.99
CA ASN A 171 21.90 5.17 -5.91
C ASN A 171 21.19 4.77 -4.61
N ASN A 172 21.86 3.89 -3.87
CA ASN A 172 21.71 3.79 -2.43
C ASN A 172 21.80 5.22 -1.86
N SER A 173 20.66 5.85 -1.61
CA SER A 173 20.64 7.09 -0.85
C SER A 173 20.33 6.70 0.59
N GLU A 174 21.40 6.61 1.35
CA GLU A 174 21.41 7.04 2.74
C GLU A 174 20.87 8.47 2.79
N ASP A 175 19.55 8.65 2.71
CA ASP A 175 18.94 9.92 3.10
C ASP A 175 18.67 9.87 4.59
N GLY A 176 19.75 10.04 5.36
CA GLY A 176 19.73 10.17 6.82
C GLY A 176 19.06 11.47 7.31
N SER A 177 18.34 12.20 6.45
CA SER A 177 17.66 13.46 6.79
C SER A 177 16.14 13.37 6.83
N SER A 178 15.55 12.21 6.51
CA SER A 178 14.09 12.08 6.51
C SER A 178 13.53 12.06 7.93
N SER A 179 12.41 12.75 8.16
CA SER A 179 11.74 12.86 9.46
C SER A 179 11.26 11.53 10.05
N TYR A 180 11.43 10.43 9.32
CA TYR A 180 11.02 9.08 9.68
C TYR A 180 12.19 8.07 9.60
N ALA A 181 13.44 8.51 9.37
CA ALA A 181 14.63 7.65 9.40
C ALA A 181 14.83 6.97 10.76
N GLU A 182 14.54 7.68 11.86
CA GLU A 182 14.53 7.10 13.22
C GLU A 182 13.52 5.95 13.32
N ALA A 183 12.30 6.16 12.81
CA ALA A 183 11.25 5.14 12.83
C ALA A 183 11.68 3.88 12.07
N ILE A 184 12.23 4.05 10.85
CA ILE A 184 12.75 2.93 10.05
C ILE A 184 13.90 2.23 10.77
N SER A 185 14.82 2.98 11.39
CA SER A 185 15.96 2.42 12.12
C SER A 185 15.50 1.57 13.32
N GLU A 186 14.58 2.07 14.13
CA GLU A 186 14.04 1.33 15.28
C GLU A 186 13.26 0.08 14.84
N LEU A 187 12.41 0.20 13.80
CA LEU A 187 11.69 -0.94 13.25
C LEU A 187 12.63 -1.99 12.64
N GLY A 188 13.73 -1.56 12.00
CA GLY A 188 14.72 -2.46 11.38
C GLY A 188 15.49 -3.31 12.38
N LYS A 189 15.51 -2.93 13.66
CA LYS A 189 16.05 -3.78 14.74
C LYS A 189 15.14 -4.98 15.04
N LEU A 190 13.84 -4.86 14.74
CA LEU A 190 12.80 -5.81 15.14
C LEU A 190 12.22 -6.61 13.97
N ALA A 191 12.21 -6.01 12.78
CA ALA A 191 11.56 -6.56 11.59
C ALA A 191 12.47 -6.49 10.37
N ASN A 192 12.28 -7.44 9.46
CA ASN A 192 12.71 -7.29 8.08
C ASN A 192 11.72 -6.33 7.41
N ILE A 193 12.23 -5.26 6.82
CA ILE A 193 11.43 -4.22 6.19
C ILE A 193 11.60 -4.33 4.67
N GLN A 194 10.48 -4.44 3.96
CA GLN A 194 10.43 -4.16 2.52
C GLN A 194 9.68 -2.86 2.33
N THR A 195 10.17 -2.01 1.43
CA THR A 195 9.60 -0.68 1.20
C THR A 195 9.31 -0.50 -0.27
N ALA A 196 8.12 0.00 -0.60
CA ALA A 196 7.77 0.52 -1.92
C ALA A 196 7.45 2.00 -1.78
N HIS A 197 7.99 2.84 -2.66
CA HIS A 197 7.57 4.25 -2.78
C HIS A 197 6.71 4.41 -4.03
N ILE A 198 5.52 4.96 -3.86
CA ILE A 198 4.54 5.03 -4.94
C ILE A 198 4.11 6.47 -5.15
N ARG A 199 4.10 6.92 -6.41
CA ARG A 199 3.38 8.12 -6.82
C ARG A 199 1.92 7.78 -7.00
N LEU A 200 1.16 7.87 -5.91
CA LEU A 200 -0.28 7.66 -5.94
C LEU A 200 -0.98 8.91 -6.46
N ARG A 201 -2.01 8.68 -7.27
CA ARG A 201 -2.98 9.69 -7.70
C ARG A 201 -4.37 9.20 -7.31
N LEU A 202 -5.23 10.16 -6.97
CA LEU A 202 -6.63 9.88 -6.67
C LEU A 202 -7.34 9.44 -7.97
N GLY A 203 -7.90 8.23 -7.97
CA GLY A 203 -8.73 7.72 -9.05
C GLY A 203 -10.15 8.27 -8.97
N ARG A 204 -10.81 8.08 -7.83
CA ARG A 204 -12.06 8.76 -7.45
C ARG A 204 -12.17 8.92 -5.93
N PRO A 205 -12.79 10.02 -5.46
CA PRO A 205 -13.22 10.17 -4.07
C PRO A 205 -14.48 9.35 -3.77
#